data_AF-A0A924YAA9-F1
#
_entry.id   AF-A0A924YAA9-F1
#
_cell.length_a   1.000
_cell.length_b   1.000
_cell.length_c   1.000
_cell.angle_alpha   90.00
_cell.angle_beta   90.00
_cell.angle_gamma   90.00
#
_symmetry.space_group_name_H-M   'P 1'
#
loop_
_entity.id
_entity.type
_entity.pdbx_description
1 polymer ?
#
loop_
_entity_poly.entity_id
_entity_poly.type
_entity_poly.pdbx_seq_one_letter_code
_entity_poly.pdbx_strand_id
1 'polypeptide(L)'
;MKRWLLLCIMIGLVVISGQTVLAQQPCAPCPDGAQCLVPECPEETPEAPVPDVPQIRIWNRSEFDMEQVSLQILSQTESFGLIASGDTSAYAGFETAYHYGKLDVLVNGEQLSMIPIDYVGETPLEPGYYTYALKVQDGALSLEFLTPIVTVHYTGGMCVNGGCDRLVTLYDNGSLVIVDGAGEESVQTVSEVNQPIVDDLIAEIEATDFEQIRSRPFTGTCPIAYDGQELTFSFYRVEGIERFSTCEVEFDESVPLYQAVIAVVDKPAA
;
A
#
# COMPACT_ATOMS: atom_id res chain seq x y z
N MET A 1 -47.03 -27.24 33.39
CA MET A 1 -45.64 -27.51 33.82
C MET A 1 -44.74 -26.46 33.19
N LYS A 2 -44.32 -25.46 33.96
CA LYS A 2 -43.46 -24.35 33.51
C LYS A 2 -42.02 -24.67 33.93
N ARG A 3 -41.09 -24.78 32.97
CA ARG A 3 -39.65 -24.81 33.24
C ARG A 3 -39.08 -23.43 32.89
N TRP A 4 -38.55 -22.76 33.90
CA TRP A 4 -37.73 -21.55 33.76
C TRP A 4 -36.27 -21.99 33.63
N LEU A 5 -35.59 -21.52 32.59
CA LEU A 5 -34.14 -21.65 32.43
C LEU A 5 -33.51 -20.32 32.88
N LEU A 6 -32.69 -20.35 33.94
CA LEU A 6 -31.82 -19.25 34.34
C LEU A 6 -30.55 -19.32 33.48
N LEU A 7 -30.24 -18.23 32.79
CA LEU A 7 -28.98 -18.02 32.08
C LEU A 7 -28.09 -17.10 32.95
N CYS A 8 -27.00 -17.64 33.49
CA CYS A 8 -25.98 -16.87 34.20
C CYS A 8 -25.06 -16.20 33.17
N ILE A 9 -25.04 -14.87 33.14
CA ILE A 9 -24.08 -14.06 32.38
C ILE A 9 -22.92 -13.72 33.32
N MET A 10 -21.74 -14.26 33.04
CA MET A 10 -20.49 -13.91 33.69
C MET A 10 -19.84 -12.77 32.89
N ILE A 11 -19.84 -11.55 33.45
CA ILE A 11 -19.13 -10.39 32.90
C ILE A 11 -17.72 -10.39 33.51
N GLY A 12 -16.72 -10.73 32.69
CA GLY A 12 -15.31 -10.60 33.03
C GLY A 12 -14.82 -9.18 32.71
N LEU A 13 -14.41 -8.44 33.73
CA LEU A 13 -13.80 -7.12 33.60
C LEU A 13 -12.32 -7.28 33.27
N VAL A 14 -11.89 -6.92 32.06
CA VAL A 14 -10.47 -6.88 31.67
C VAL A 14 -9.96 -5.46 31.90
N VAL A 15 -8.96 -5.33 32.78
CA VAL A 15 -8.25 -4.08 33.05
C VAL A 15 -7.01 -4.07 32.16
N ILE A 16 -6.99 -3.21 31.14
CA ILE A 16 -5.81 -3.00 30.29
C ILE A 16 -5.03 -1.83 30.88
N SER A 17 -3.83 -2.09 31.39
CA SER A 17 -2.90 -1.06 31.87
C SER A 17 -2.28 -0.33 30.68
N GLY A 18 -2.57 0.96 30.51
CA GLY A 18 -1.93 1.80 29.51
C GLY A 18 -0.47 2.05 29.85
N GLN A 19 0.43 1.64 28.96
CA GLN A 19 1.83 2.09 28.98
C GLN A 19 1.92 3.40 28.19
N THR A 20 2.38 4.45 28.85
CA THR A 20 2.67 5.75 28.25
C THR A 20 3.99 5.64 27.48
N VAL A 21 3.94 5.76 26.15
CA VAL A 21 5.14 5.87 25.31
C VAL A 21 5.60 7.33 25.35
N LEU A 22 6.79 7.57 25.90
CA LEU A 22 7.44 8.88 25.88
C LEU A 22 8.07 9.11 24.50
N ALA A 23 7.77 10.25 23.88
CA ALA A 23 8.38 10.66 22.61
C ALA A 23 9.91 10.81 22.76
N GLN A 24 10.65 10.24 21.80
CA GLN A 24 12.11 10.27 21.74
C GLN A 24 12.61 11.66 21.28
N GLN A 25 13.53 12.25 22.04
CA GLN A 25 14.18 13.52 21.65
C GLN A 25 15.35 13.27 20.68
N PRO A 26 15.53 14.13 19.64
CA PRO A 26 16.67 14.02 18.73
C PRO A 26 18.00 14.36 19.44
N CYS A 27 19.06 13.65 19.07
CA CYS A 27 20.40 13.78 19.66
C CYS A 27 21.04 15.12 19.26
N ALA A 28 21.28 16.00 20.24
CA ALA A 28 22.05 17.22 20.03
C ALA A 28 23.55 16.89 19.83
N PRO A 29 24.29 17.63 18.97
CA PRO A 29 25.71 17.43 18.78
C PRO A 29 26.47 17.69 20.08
N CYS A 30 27.35 16.76 20.48
CA CYS A 30 28.18 16.93 21.66
C CYS A 30 29.18 18.09 21.45
N PRO A 31 29.26 19.06 22.37
CA PRO A 31 30.27 20.10 22.30
C PRO A 31 31.67 19.51 22.51
N ASP A 32 32.63 20.04 21.75
CA ASP A 32 34.03 19.59 21.75
C ASP A 32 34.62 19.51 23.17
N GLY A 33 35.12 18.33 23.53
CA GLY A 33 35.90 18.09 24.75
C GLY A 33 35.14 17.46 25.93
N ALA A 34 33.83 17.21 25.82
CA ALA A 34 33.09 16.45 26.84
C ALA A 34 32.98 14.96 26.44
N GLN A 35 33.32 14.06 27.38
CA GLN A 35 32.98 12.64 27.25
C GLN A 35 31.47 12.48 27.43
N CYS A 36 30.72 12.56 26.34
CA CYS A 36 29.33 12.14 26.33
C CYS A 36 29.29 10.64 26.58
N LEU A 37 28.67 10.21 27.68
CA LEU A 37 28.10 8.88 27.77
C LEU A 37 27.00 8.84 26.73
N VAL A 38 27.34 8.45 25.51
CA VAL A 38 26.40 8.38 24.38
C VAL A 38 25.34 7.37 24.80
N PRO A 39 24.07 7.77 25.07
CA PRO A 39 23.01 6.79 25.00
C PRO A 39 23.05 6.28 23.56
N GLU A 40 23.14 4.97 23.38
CA GLU A 40 23.08 4.36 22.04
C GLU A 40 21.87 4.96 21.33
N CYS A 41 22.11 5.62 20.20
CA CYS A 41 21.01 6.06 19.34
C CYS A 41 20.15 4.83 19.07
N PRO A 42 18.82 4.92 19.22
CA PRO A 42 17.96 3.80 18.84
C PRO A 42 18.33 3.39 17.42
N GLU A 43 18.64 2.10 17.24
CA GLU A 43 18.98 1.55 15.93
C GLU A 43 17.88 1.97 14.95
N GLU A 44 18.32 2.40 13.75
CA GLU A 44 17.43 2.84 12.67
C GLU A 44 16.24 1.88 12.59
N THR A 45 15.03 2.44 12.58
CA THR A 45 13.80 1.67 12.39
C THR A 45 14.04 0.78 11.17
N PRO A 46 13.96 -0.57 11.31
CA PRO A 46 14.28 -1.45 10.20
C PRO A 46 13.41 -1.06 9.01
N GLU A 47 14.03 -0.65 7.91
CA GLU A 47 13.32 -0.44 6.65
C GLU A 47 12.51 -1.72 6.39
N ALA A 48 11.23 -1.56 6.05
CA ALA A 48 10.39 -2.70 5.73
C ALA A 48 11.10 -3.51 4.63
N PRO A 49 11.35 -4.81 4.83
CA PRO A 49 12.18 -5.56 3.92
C PRO A 49 11.53 -5.56 2.53
N VAL A 50 12.27 -5.11 1.53
CA VAL A 50 11.91 -5.34 0.12
C VAL A 50 11.76 -6.84 -0.04
N PRO A 51 10.65 -7.34 -0.62
CA PRO A 51 10.45 -8.77 -0.75
C PRO A 51 11.56 -9.34 -1.64
N ASP A 52 12.10 -10.50 -1.28
CA ASP A 52 13.16 -11.17 -2.06
C ASP A 52 12.64 -11.78 -3.38
N VAL A 53 11.32 -11.80 -3.56
CA VAL A 53 10.63 -12.37 -4.74
C VAL A 53 9.45 -11.50 -5.16
N PRO A 54 9.02 -11.55 -6.43
CA PRO A 54 7.78 -10.90 -6.88
C PRO A 54 6.58 -11.27 -6.01
N GLN A 55 5.86 -10.26 -5.52
CA GLN A 55 4.62 -10.37 -4.77
C GLN A 55 3.48 -9.92 -5.67
N ILE A 56 2.55 -10.81 -6.01
CA ILE A 56 1.39 -10.49 -6.86
C ILE A 56 0.12 -10.51 -6.02
N ARG A 57 -0.71 -9.48 -6.18
CA ARG A 57 -2.11 -9.50 -5.76
C ARG A 57 -3.05 -9.40 -6.95
N ILE A 58 -4.29 -9.82 -6.75
CA ILE A 58 -5.39 -9.68 -7.71
C ILE A 58 -6.26 -8.50 -7.30
N TRP A 59 -6.65 -7.67 -8.26
CA TRP A 59 -7.69 -6.65 -8.09
C TRP A 59 -8.90 -6.99 -8.95
N ASN A 60 -10.05 -7.20 -8.32
CA ASN A 60 -11.30 -7.44 -9.05
C ASN A 60 -11.93 -6.12 -9.48
N ARG A 61 -11.73 -5.74 -10.76
CA ARG A 61 -12.35 -4.56 -11.39
C ARG A 61 -13.69 -4.88 -12.06
N SER A 62 -14.28 -6.04 -11.76
CA SER A 62 -15.59 -6.44 -12.29
C SER A 62 -16.70 -5.98 -11.37
N GLU A 63 -17.93 -5.89 -11.88
CA GLU A 63 -19.15 -5.64 -11.07
C GLU A 63 -19.65 -6.91 -10.34
N PHE A 64 -18.90 -8.00 -10.42
CA PHE A 64 -19.27 -9.32 -9.89
C PHE A 64 -18.22 -9.79 -8.90
N ASP A 65 -18.66 -10.50 -7.87
CA ASP A 65 -17.76 -11.22 -6.97
C ASP A 65 -17.07 -12.35 -7.73
N MET A 66 -15.76 -12.48 -7.53
CA MET A 66 -14.99 -13.63 -7.99
C MET A 66 -14.96 -14.65 -6.87
N GLU A 67 -15.80 -15.69 -6.97
CA GLU A 67 -15.97 -16.73 -5.95
C GLU A 67 -14.69 -17.53 -5.68
N GLN A 68 -13.89 -17.70 -6.74
CA GLN A 68 -12.59 -18.34 -6.69
C GLN A 68 -11.68 -17.74 -7.77
N VAL A 69 -10.47 -17.36 -7.40
CA VAL A 69 -9.42 -16.96 -8.34
C VAL A 69 -8.19 -17.82 -8.12
N SER A 70 -7.63 -18.38 -9.20
CA SER A 70 -6.30 -18.97 -9.20
C SER A 70 -5.43 -18.42 -10.32
N LEU A 71 -4.19 -18.09 -9.96
CA LEU A 71 -3.14 -17.65 -10.88
C LEU A 71 -2.07 -18.73 -10.96
N GLN A 72 -1.79 -19.18 -12.16
CA GLN A 72 -0.70 -20.08 -12.46
C GLN A 72 0.35 -19.37 -13.33
N ILE A 73 1.56 -19.27 -12.81
CA ILE A 73 2.73 -18.79 -13.54
C ILE A 73 3.75 -19.93 -13.59
N LEU A 74 4.12 -20.34 -14.80
CA LEU A 74 4.94 -21.53 -15.02
C LEU A 74 4.37 -22.76 -14.28
N SER A 75 5.10 -23.28 -13.29
CA SER A 75 4.72 -24.41 -12.45
C SER A 75 4.09 -24.04 -11.11
N GLN A 76 4.15 -22.77 -10.70
CA GLN A 76 3.57 -22.32 -9.44
C GLN A 76 2.11 -21.92 -9.64
N THR A 77 1.23 -22.33 -8.73
CA THR A 77 -0.20 -21.98 -8.74
C THR A 77 -0.58 -21.46 -7.38
N GLU A 78 -1.14 -20.26 -7.35
CA GLU A 78 -1.66 -19.63 -6.14
C GLU A 78 -3.17 -19.45 -6.24
N SER A 79 -3.85 -19.64 -5.10
CA SER A 79 -5.29 -19.44 -4.97
C SER A 79 -5.54 -18.23 -4.08
N PHE A 80 -6.31 -17.28 -4.59
CA PHE A 80 -6.66 -16.05 -3.86
C PHE A 80 -8.05 -16.12 -3.21
N GLY A 81 -8.82 -17.17 -3.50
CA GLY A 81 -10.15 -17.37 -2.90
C GLY A 81 -11.19 -16.37 -3.43
N LEU A 82 -12.12 -15.99 -2.55
CA LEU A 82 -13.17 -15.01 -2.83
C LEU A 82 -12.56 -13.61 -2.89
N ILE A 83 -12.86 -12.87 -3.95
CA ILE A 83 -12.54 -11.44 -4.07
C ILE A 83 -13.81 -10.71 -4.47
N ALA A 84 -14.35 -9.88 -3.57
CA ALA A 84 -15.57 -9.15 -3.86
C ALA A 84 -15.38 -8.15 -5.01
N SER A 85 -16.48 -7.74 -5.62
CA SER A 85 -16.49 -6.68 -6.64
C SER A 85 -15.79 -5.41 -6.12
N GLY A 86 -14.74 -4.97 -6.82
CA GLY A 86 -13.97 -3.77 -6.47
C GLY A 86 -12.76 -4.02 -5.57
N ASP A 87 -12.71 -5.15 -4.87
CA ASP A 87 -11.70 -5.44 -3.83
C ASP A 87 -10.40 -6.03 -4.37
N THR A 88 -9.37 -6.04 -3.53
CA THR A 88 -8.09 -6.70 -3.80
C THR A 88 -7.84 -7.90 -2.89
N SER A 89 -7.13 -8.90 -3.38
CA SER A 89 -6.61 -10.00 -2.55
C SER A 89 -5.40 -9.57 -1.71
N ALA A 90 -5.00 -10.43 -0.79
CA ALA A 90 -3.65 -10.40 -0.24
C ALA A 90 -2.59 -10.68 -1.33
N TYR A 91 -1.35 -10.26 -1.07
CA TYR A 91 -0.20 -10.60 -1.91
C TYR A 91 0.21 -12.07 -1.73
N ALA A 92 0.62 -12.70 -2.82
CA ALA A 92 1.27 -14.00 -2.85
C ALA A 92 2.64 -13.90 -3.53
N GLY A 93 3.64 -14.58 -2.96
CA GLY A 93 5.01 -14.58 -3.49
C GLY A 93 5.22 -15.61 -4.58
N PHE A 94 5.92 -15.25 -5.65
CA PHE A 94 6.24 -16.12 -6.77
C PHE A 94 7.75 -16.21 -6.96
N GLU A 95 8.31 -17.42 -7.10
CA GLU A 95 9.75 -17.58 -7.39
C GLU A 95 10.15 -16.88 -8.70
N THR A 96 9.24 -16.86 -9.66
CA THR A 96 9.37 -16.15 -10.94
C THR A 96 7.99 -15.73 -11.39
N ALA A 97 7.85 -14.48 -11.78
CA ALA A 97 6.61 -13.90 -12.29
C ALA A 97 6.83 -13.19 -13.62
N TYR A 98 5.75 -12.98 -14.37
CA TYR A 98 5.73 -12.20 -15.61
C TYR A 98 4.60 -11.17 -15.56
N HIS A 99 4.39 -10.41 -16.63
CA HIS A 99 3.26 -9.47 -16.74
C HIS A 99 1.90 -10.17 -16.86
N TYR A 100 1.89 -11.47 -17.12
CA TYR A 100 0.67 -12.28 -17.22
C TYR A 100 0.89 -13.71 -16.74
N GLY A 101 -0.20 -14.44 -16.53
CA GLY A 101 -0.21 -15.85 -16.19
C GLY A 101 -1.50 -16.53 -16.61
N LYS A 102 -1.59 -17.85 -16.44
CA LYS A 102 -2.86 -18.57 -16.61
C LYS A 102 -3.77 -18.22 -15.44
N LEU A 103 -4.97 -17.73 -15.74
CA LEU A 103 -5.97 -17.37 -14.75
C LEU A 103 -7.19 -18.25 -14.94
N ASP A 104 -7.69 -18.76 -13.83
CA ASP A 104 -8.99 -19.42 -13.74
C ASP A 104 -9.82 -18.69 -12.68
N VAL A 105 -11.00 -18.22 -13.07
CA VAL A 105 -11.90 -17.43 -12.23
C VAL A 105 -13.30 -18.03 -12.25
N LEU A 106 -13.90 -18.24 -11.08
CA LEU A 106 -15.30 -18.64 -10.93
C LEU A 106 -16.15 -17.41 -10.61
N VAL A 107 -17.12 -17.08 -11.46
CA VAL A 107 -18.05 -15.95 -11.27
C VAL A 107 -19.48 -16.44 -11.50
N ASN A 108 -20.36 -16.27 -10.51
CA ASN A 108 -21.76 -16.72 -10.58
C ASN A 108 -21.90 -18.21 -10.96
N GLY A 109 -20.99 -19.06 -10.47
CA GLY A 109 -20.91 -20.48 -10.82
C GLY A 109 -20.41 -20.80 -12.24
N GLU A 110 -20.02 -19.80 -13.05
CA GLU A 110 -19.41 -19.99 -14.37
C GLU A 110 -17.88 -19.88 -14.29
N GLN A 111 -17.19 -20.88 -14.83
CA GLN A 111 -15.73 -20.91 -14.89
C GLN A 111 -15.25 -20.16 -16.14
N LEU A 112 -14.51 -19.07 -15.93
CA LEU A 112 -13.80 -18.33 -16.95
C LEU A 112 -12.30 -18.64 -16.85
N SER A 113 -11.62 -18.67 -17.99
CA SER A 113 -10.18 -18.92 -18.03
C SER A 113 -9.50 -18.01 -19.04
N MET A 114 -8.31 -17.52 -18.67
CA MET A 114 -7.37 -16.86 -19.58
C MET A 114 -6.09 -17.70 -19.60
N ILE A 115 -5.64 -18.10 -20.78
CA ILE A 115 -4.41 -18.88 -20.95
C ILE A 115 -3.48 -18.10 -21.89
N PRO A 116 -2.30 -17.68 -21.42
CA PRO A 116 -1.28 -17.12 -22.29
C PRO A 116 -0.82 -18.13 -23.34
N ILE A 117 -0.51 -17.66 -24.55
CA ILE A 117 -0.03 -18.53 -25.64
C ILE A 117 1.37 -19.06 -25.29
N ASP A 118 2.28 -18.18 -24.87
CA ASP A 118 3.60 -18.50 -24.32
C ASP A 118 4.17 -17.30 -23.54
N TYR A 119 5.37 -17.45 -22.99
CA TYR A 119 6.16 -16.38 -22.33
C TYR A 119 7.36 -15.95 -23.21
N VAL A 120 7.32 -16.21 -24.52
CA VAL A 120 8.50 -16.01 -25.36
C VAL A 120 8.77 -14.52 -25.55
N GLY A 121 9.91 -14.06 -25.04
CA GLY A 121 10.33 -12.66 -25.13
C GLY A 121 9.95 -11.81 -23.91
N GLU A 122 9.24 -12.38 -22.94
CA GLU A 122 8.99 -11.72 -21.66
C GLU A 122 10.26 -11.66 -20.82
N THR A 123 10.39 -10.57 -20.05
CA THR A 123 11.39 -10.45 -19.00
C THR A 123 10.72 -10.79 -17.67
N PRO A 124 11.31 -11.66 -16.84
CA PRO A 124 10.80 -11.91 -15.49
C PRO A 124 10.64 -10.61 -14.71
N LEU A 125 9.61 -10.53 -13.89
CA LEU A 125 9.47 -9.43 -12.93
C LEU A 125 10.59 -9.50 -11.90
N GLU A 126 11.12 -8.33 -11.56
CA GLU A 126 12.06 -8.17 -10.45
C GLU A 126 11.35 -8.36 -9.10
N PRO A 127 12.08 -8.55 -7.99
CA PRO A 127 11.47 -8.56 -6.67
C PRO A 127 10.73 -7.24 -6.39
N GLY A 128 9.48 -7.32 -5.96
CA GLY A 128 8.62 -6.15 -5.82
C GLY A 128 7.15 -6.50 -5.65
N TYR A 129 6.29 -5.49 -5.59
CA TYR A 129 4.85 -5.65 -5.42
C TYR A 129 4.13 -5.29 -6.73
N TYR A 130 3.29 -6.19 -7.23
CA TYR A 130 2.59 -6.07 -8.51
C TYR A 130 1.11 -6.39 -8.37
N THR A 131 0.28 -5.75 -9.21
CA THR A 131 -1.18 -5.96 -9.19
C THR A 131 -1.67 -6.43 -10.55
N TYR A 132 -2.38 -7.56 -10.56
CA TYR A 132 -3.11 -8.06 -11.72
C TYR A 132 -4.57 -7.61 -11.58
N ALA A 133 -4.98 -6.64 -12.37
CA ALA A 133 -6.36 -6.18 -12.43
C ALA A 133 -7.16 -7.07 -13.38
N LEU A 134 -8.16 -7.75 -12.82
CA LEU A 134 -9.06 -8.62 -13.56
C LEU A 134 -10.39 -7.94 -13.81
N LYS A 135 -10.89 -8.04 -15.03
CA LYS A 135 -12.21 -7.54 -15.39
C LYS A 135 -12.96 -8.57 -16.21
N VAL A 136 -14.18 -8.87 -15.77
CA VAL A 136 -15.15 -9.68 -16.50
C VAL A 136 -16.10 -8.74 -17.23
N GLN A 137 -16.12 -8.82 -18.56
CA GLN A 137 -16.99 -8.03 -19.41
C GLN A 137 -17.49 -8.91 -20.55
N ASP A 138 -18.80 -8.90 -20.81
CA ASP A 138 -19.44 -9.69 -21.88
C ASP A 138 -19.11 -11.19 -21.84
N GLY A 139 -18.98 -11.75 -20.63
CA GLY A 139 -18.62 -13.16 -20.41
C GLY A 139 -17.16 -13.50 -20.70
N ALA A 140 -16.31 -12.50 -20.94
CA ALA A 140 -14.88 -12.67 -21.15
C ALA A 140 -14.07 -12.15 -19.96
N LEU A 141 -13.04 -12.90 -19.58
CA LEU A 141 -12.04 -12.47 -18.60
C LEU A 141 -10.92 -11.71 -19.30
N SER A 142 -10.62 -10.51 -18.79
CA SER A 142 -9.47 -9.70 -19.20
C SER A 142 -8.54 -9.46 -18.01
N LEU A 143 -7.25 -9.32 -18.31
CA LEU A 143 -6.17 -9.05 -17.37
C LEU A 143 -5.48 -7.76 -17.82
N GLU A 144 -5.24 -6.89 -16.87
CA GLU A 144 -4.41 -5.72 -16.99
C GLU A 144 -3.32 -5.79 -15.91
N PHE A 145 -2.07 -5.66 -16.31
CA PHE A 145 -0.95 -5.57 -15.38
C PHE A 145 -0.78 -4.12 -14.94
N LEU A 146 -0.79 -3.87 -13.64
CA LEU A 146 -0.66 -2.53 -13.07
C LEU A 146 0.61 -2.43 -12.26
N THR A 147 1.39 -1.38 -12.53
CA THR A 147 2.51 -0.99 -11.68
C THR A 147 2.13 0.23 -10.85
N PRO A 148 2.25 0.17 -9.51
CA PRO A 148 2.09 1.37 -8.71
C PRO A 148 3.23 2.34 -9.08
N ILE A 149 2.93 3.62 -9.22
CA ILE A 149 3.92 4.70 -9.40
C ILE A 149 4.25 5.31 -8.05
N VAL A 150 3.20 5.64 -7.29
CA VAL A 150 3.33 6.23 -5.96
C VAL A 150 2.23 5.71 -5.05
N THR A 151 2.61 5.42 -3.82
CA THR A 151 1.69 5.17 -2.71
C THR A 151 1.94 6.20 -1.62
N VAL A 152 0.87 6.84 -1.14
CA VAL A 152 0.88 7.75 0.01
C VAL A 152 0.03 7.14 1.11
N HIS A 153 0.66 6.83 2.25
CA HIS A 153 -0.01 6.31 3.43
C HIS A 153 -0.13 7.42 4.48
N TYR A 154 -1.36 7.78 4.81
CA TYR A 154 -1.70 8.74 5.83
C TYR A 154 -1.98 7.98 7.13
N THR A 155 -1.21 8.28 8.17
CA THR A 155 -1.36 7.64 9.50
C THR A 155 -1.47 8.69 10.60
N GLY A 156 -2.28 8.38 11.62
CA GLY A 156 -2.43 9.22 12.81
C GLY A 156 -3.54 10.26 12.72
N GLY A 157 -3.57 11.17 13.69
CA GLY A 157 -4.62 12.18 13.85
C GLY A 157 -5.75 11.76 14.79
N MET A 158 -6.71 12.67 14.98
CA MET A 158 -7.96 12.38 15.71
C MET A 158 -9.12 12.17 14.74
N CYS A 159 -9.46 10.91 14.47
CA CYS A 159 -10.59 10.59 13.59
C CYS A 159 -11.78 10.12 14.42
N VAL A 160 -12.64 11.08 14.76
CA VAL A 160 -13.88 10.83 15.53
C VAL A 160 -14.78 9.80 14.86
N ASN A 161 -14.67 9.61 13.54
CA ASN A 161 -15.53 8.72 12.73
C ASN A 161 -14.75 7.66 11.93
N GLY A 162 -13.51 7.31 12.32
CA GLY A 162 -12.65 6.44 11.50
C GLY A 162 -12.03 7.17 10.30
N GLY A 163 -10.93 6.65 9.74
CA GLY A 163 -10.18 7.30 8.65
C GLY A 163 -8.81 7.89 9.04
N CYS A 164 -8.24 7.47 10.16
CA CYS A 164 -6.86 7.84 10.56
C CYS A 164 -5.79 6.95 9.91
N ASP A 165 -6.24 6.04 9.06
CA ASP A 165 -5.44 5.25 8.16
C ASP A 165 -6.07 5.42 6.79
N ARG A 166 -5.29 5.93 5.83
CA ARG A 166 -5.72 6.05 4.44
C ARG A 166 -4.55 5.74 3.55
N LEU A 167 -4.74 4.85 2.60
CA LEU A 167 -3.74 4.48 1.61
C LEU A 167 -4.21 4.96 0.23
N VAL A 168 -3.41 5.79 -0.43
CA VAL A 168 -3.68 6.21 -1.80
C VAL A 168 -2.59 5.69 -2.72
N THR A 169 -2.95 4.91 -3.73
CA THR A 169 -2.03 4.34 -4.72
C THR A 169 -2.42 4.82 -6.12
N LEU A 170 -1.49 5.47 -6.81
CA LEU A 170 -1.59 5.77 -8.23
C LEU A 170 -0.86 4.71 -9.03
N TYR A 171 -1.51 4.19 -10.07
CA TYR A 171 -0.93 3.24 -11.03
C TYR A 171 -0.55 3.91 -12.36
N ASP A 172 0.35 3.26 -13.09
CA ASP A 172 0.83 3.64 -14.43
C ASP A 172 -0.26 3.88 -15.48
N ASN A 173 -1.37 3.17 -15.40
CA ASN A 173 -2.54 3.38 -16.26
C ASN A 173 -3.42 4.57 -15.84
N GLY A 174 -3.01 5.34 -14.82
CA GLY A 174 -3.76 6.46 -14.26
C GLY A 174 -4.88 6.09 -13.30
N SER A 175 -5.06 4.81 -12.96
CA SER A 175 -5.99 4.43 -11.90
C SER A 175 -5.48 4.93 -10.54
N LEU A 176 -6.33 5.64 -9.80
CA LEU A 176 -6.06 6.09 -8.45
C LEU A 176 -6.98 5.32 -7.50
N VAL A 177 -6.37 4.48 -6.66
CA VAL A 177 -7.06 3.66 -5.67
C VAL A 177 -6.86 4.28 -4.30
N ILE A 178 -7.96 4.58 -3.62
CA ILE A 178 -7.98 5.11 -2.26
C ILE A 178 -8.61 4.04 -1.37
N VAL A 179 -7.92 3.67 -0.29
CA VAL A 179 -8.39 2.74 0.72
C VAL A 179 -8.46 3.49 2.04
N ASP A 180 -9.67 3.75 2.53
CA ASP A 180 -9.89 4.43 3.81
C ASP A 180 -10.12 3.40 4.93
N GLY A 181 -9.44 3.55 6.06
CA GLY A 181 -9.54 2.68 7.24
C GLY A 181 -8.50 1.56 7.27
N ALA A 182 -8.39 0.91 8.43
CA ALA A 182 -7.53 -0.25 8.63
C ALA A 182 -8.39 -1.53 8.81
N GLY A 183 -8.00 -2.62 8.14
CA GLY A 183 -8.65 -3.93 8.30
C GLY A 183 -9.85 -4.18 7.39
N GLU A 184 -10.77 -5.04 7.82
CA GLU A 184 -11.87 -5.59 7.01
C GLU A 184 -12.98 -4.58 6.65
N GLU A 185 -12.99 -3.38 7.26
CA GLU A 185 -13.95 -2.30 6.98
C GLU A 185 -13.40 -1.25 6.00
N SER A 186 -12.33 -1.56 5.28
CA SER A 186 -11.71 -0.61 4.37
C SER A 186 -12.62 -0.27 3.19
N VAL A 187 -12.83 1.03 2.92
CA VAL A 187 -13.59 1.48 1.75
C VAL A 187 -12.64 1.76 0.60
N GLN A 188 -12.81 1.05 -0.52
CA GLN A 188 -12.03 1.27 -1.72
C GLN A 188 -12.76 2.21 -2.70
N THR A 189 -12.17 3.36 -2.98
CA THR A 189 -12.61 4.27 -4.04
C THR A 189 -11.63 4.24 -5.19
N VAL A 190 -12.15 4.22 -6.42
CA VAL A 190 -11.35 4.16 -7.65
C VAL A 190 -11.70 5.39 -8.48
N SER A 191 -10.69 6.14 -8.88
CA SER A 191 -10.82 7.28 -9.79
C SER A 191 -9.76 7.20 -10.88
N GLU A 192 -9.92 8.00 -11.94
CA GLU A 192 -8.97 8.04 -13.06
C GLU A 192 -8.27 9.39 -13.12
N VAL A 193 -6.96 9.33 -13.32
CA VAL A 193 -6.07 10.48 -13.52
C VAL A 193 -5.72 10.54 -14.99
N ASN A 194 -5.73 11.75 -15.56
CA ASN A 194 -5.41 11.96 -16.96
C ASN A 194 -3.97 11.50 -17.27
N GLN A 195 -3.79 10.63 -18.27
CA GLN A 195 -2.50 10.01 -18.55
C GLN A 195 -1.31 11.00 -18.70
N PRO A 196 -1.44 12.14 -19.41
CA PRO A 196 -0.39 13.17 -19.39
C PRO A 196 0.10 13.59 -18.00
N ILE A 197 -0.78 13.69 -17.00
CA ILE A 197 -0.41 14.03 -15.62
C ILE A 197 0.38 12.88 -14.98
N VAL A 198 0.01 11.64 -15.30
CA VAL A 198 0.68 10.42 -14.81
C VAL A 198 2.09 10.34 -15.40
N ASP A 199 2.22 10.56 -16.71
CA ASP A 199 3.50 10.56 -17.42
C ASP A 199 4.43 11.67 -16.88
N ASP A 200 3.89 12.88 -16.65
CA ASP A 200 4.63 13.99 -16.04
C ASP A 200 5.13 13.63 -14.63
N LEU A 201 4.30 12.97 -13.82
CA LEU A 201 4.69 12.53 -12.47
C LEU A 201 5.77 11.42 -12.50
N ILE A 202 5.67 10.45 -13.41
CA ILE A 202 6.72 9.43 -13.60
C ILE A 202 8.05 10.12 -13.94
N ALA A 203 8.03 11.08 -14.88
CA ALA A 203 9.23 11.80 -15.28
C ALA A 203 9.84 12.59 -14.10
N GLU A 204 9.02 13.20 -13.25
CA GLU A 204 9.47 13.91 -12.05
C GLU A 204 10.08 12.96 -11.02
N ILE A 205 9.46 11.80 -10.79
CA ILE A 205 9.99 10.75 -9.90
C ILE A 205 11.37 10.30 -10.36
N GLU A 206 11.53 9.99 -11.65
CA GLU A 206 12.82 9.53 -12.19
C GLU A 206 13.90 10.62 -12.24
N ALA A 207 13.50 11.91 -12.27
CA ALA A 207 14.42 13.04 -12.22
C ALA A 207 14.81 13.46 -10.79
N THR A 208 14.11 12.95 -9.77
CA THR A 208 14.30 13.39 -8.39
C THR A 208 15.59 12.82 -7.77
N ASP A 209 16.35 13.68 -7.10
CA ASP A 209 17.47 13.29 -6.24
C ASP A 209 16.97 12.94 -4.83
N PHE A 210 16.64 11.66 -4.62
CA PHE A 210 16.12 11.16 -3.34
C PHE A 210 17.14 11.25 -2.19
N GLU A 211 18.44 11.19 -2.49
CA GLU A 211 19.50 11.39 -1.49
C GLU A 211 19.48 12.83 -0.97
N GLN A 212 19.28 13.81 -1.85
CA GLN A 212 19.10 15.20 -1.44
C GLN A 212 17.85 15.38 -0.56
N ILE A 213 16.74 14.72 -0.88
CA ILE A 213 15.53 14.73 -0.04
C ILE A 213 15.86 14.17 1.36
N ARG A 214 16.44 12.97 1.43
CA ARG A 214 16.80 12.31 2.71
C ARG A 214 17.84 13.09 3.53
N SER A 215 18.66 13.93 2.89
CA SER A 215 19.69 14.73 3.56
C SER A 215 19.14 15.82 4.50
N ARG A 216 17.82 16.07 4.47
CA ARG A 216 17.13 17.07 5.30
C ARG A 216 16.25 16.37 6.34
N PRO A 217 16.80 15.96 7.51
CA PRO A 217 16.02 15.25 8.51
C PRO A 217 14.96 16.16 9.14
N PHE A 218 13.81 15.58 9.46
CA PHE A 218 12.79 16.25 10.26
C PHE A 218 13.30 16.44 11.70
N THR A 219 13.23 17.67 12.22
CA THR A 219 13.73 18.01 13.57
C THR A 219 12.63 18.34 14.57
N GLY A 220 11.37 18.30 14.12
CA GLY A 220 10.20 18.60 14.95
C GLY A 220 9.73 17.40 15.78
N THR A 221 8.54 17.55 16.37
CA THR A 221 7.80 16.41 16.94
C THR A 221 6.85 15.87 15.88
N CYS A 222 6.93 14.58 15.59
CA CYS A 222 6.10 13.92 14.60
C CYS A 222 4.61 14.08 14.96
N PRO A 223 3.75 14.62 14.09
CA PRO A 223 2.38 14.95 14.42
C PRO A 223 1.44 13.74 14.32
N ILE A 224 1.81 12.59 14.88
CA ILE A 224 0.98 11.36 14.88
C ILE A 224 -0.16 11.38 15.90
N ALA A 225 -0.18 12.39 16.79
CA ALA A 225 -1.16 12.53 17.86
C ALA A 225 -2.40 13.30 17.39
N TYR A 226 -2.98 14.12 18.28
CA TYR A 226 -4.24 14.82 18.03
C TYR A 226 -4.16 15.94 16.97
N ASP A 227 -2.95 16.36 16.59
CA ASP A 227 -2.66 17.62 15.90
C ASP A 227 -2.18 17.47 14.44
N GLY A 228 -2.09 16.26 13.90
CA GLY A 228 -1.81 16.08 12.47
C GLY A 228 -1.81 14.63 11.99
N GLN A 229 -1.21 14.42 10.83
CA GLN A 229 -1.00 13.10 10.23
C GLN A 229 0.45 12.99 9.78
N GLU A 230 1.00 11.80 9.90
CA GLU A 230 2.23 11.41 9.22
C GLU A 230 1.86 10.93 7.81
N LEU A 231 2.61 11.42 6.81
CA LEU A 231 2.53 10.87 5.46
C LEU A 231 3.76 10.03 5.22
N THR A 232 3.56 8.79 4.78
CA THR A 232 4.63 7.95 4.25
C THR A 232 4.49 7.83 2.74
N PHE A 233 5.52 8.28 2.02
CA PHE A 233 5.58 8.16 0.57
C PHE A 233 6.33 6.89 0.20
N SER A 234 5.87 6.21 -0.85
CA SER A 234 6.58 5.09 -1.48
C SER A 234 6.51 5.27 -2.99
N PHE A 235 7.65 5.59 -3.60
CA PHE A 235 7.81 5.79 -5.03
C PHE A 235 8.42 4.54 -5.64
N TYR A 236 7.80 4.03 -6.69
CA TYR A 236 8.21 2.79 -7.34
C TYR A 236 8.95 3.18 -8.63
N ARG A 237 10.26 2.97 -8.62
CA ARG A 237 11.17 3.29 -9.72
C ARG A 237 11.64 2.01 -10.39
N VAL A 238 12.26 2.16 -11.55
CA VAL A 238 12.94 1.04 -12.22
C VAL A 238 14.08 0.48 -11.36
N GLU A 239 14.74 1.33 -10.57
CA GLU A 239 15.91 0.96 -9.73
C GLU A 239 15.53 0.40 -8.36
N GLY A 240 14.26 0.50 -7.94
CA GLY A 240 13.80 0.07 -6.62
C GLY A 240 12.68 0.95 -6.06
N ILE A 241 12.41 0.80 -4.76
CA ILE A 241 11.39 1.57 -4.06
C ILE A 241 12.08 2.63 -3.20
N GLU A 242 11.73 3.90 -3.41
CA GLU A 242 12.13 5.00 -2.55
C GLU A 242 11.03 5.28 -1.54
N ARG A 243 11.35 5.17 -0.25
CA ARG A 243 10.39 5.34 0.84
C ARG A 243 10.96 6.27 1.91
N PHE A 244 10.11 7.16 2.39
CA PHE A 244 10.39 8.01 3.55
C PHE A 244 9.08 8.58 4.10
N SER A 245 9.07 8.93 5.38
CA SER A 245 7.94 9.62 6.02
C SER A 245 8.23 11.10 6.31
N THR A 246 7.17 11.89 6.45
CA THR A 246 7.25 13.31 6.87
C THR A 246 7.73 13.49 8.31
N CYS A 247 7.87 12.40 9.07
CA CYS A 247 8.45 12.41 10.41
C CYS A 247 9.93 12.02 10.42
N GLU A 248 10.45 11.49 9.32
CA GLU A 248 11.86 11.17 9.12
C GLU A 248 12.56 12.30 8.35
N VAL A 249 11.90 12.82 7.31
CA VAL A 249 12.44 13.81 6.38
C VAL A 249 11.60 15.09 6.43
N GLU A 250 12.27 16.25 6.39
CA GLU A 250 11.63 17.55 6.31
C GLU A 250 10.78 17.65 5.03
N PHE A 251 9.48 17.85 5.20
CA PHE A 251 8.56 18.03 4.11
C PHE A 251 8.61 19.47 3.58
N ASP A 252 9.25 19.67 2.42
CA ASP A 252 9.36 20.97 1.76
C ASP A 252 8.47 21.01 0.52
N GLU A 253 7.26 21.58 0.66
CA GLU A 253 6.28 21.74 -0.42
C GLU A 253 6.80 22.51 -1.65
N SER A 254 7.97 23.14 -1.59
CA SER A 254 8.61 23.75 -2.76
C SER A 254 9.33 22.75 -3.68
N VAL A 255 9.56 21.52 -3.20
CA VAL A 255 10.13 20.44 -4.01
C VAL A 255 9.11 20.02 -5.09
N PRO A 256 9.48 20.05 -6.38
CA PRO A 256 8.53 19.77 -7.47
C PRO A 256 7.86 18.39 -7.37
N LEU A 257 8.59 17.35 -6.93
CA LEU A 257 8.02 16.02 -6.69
C LEU A 257 6.80 16.05 -5.76
N TYR A 258 6.89 16.72 -4.60
CA TYR A 258 5.75 16.77 -3.67
C TYR A 258 4.57 17.53 -4.24
N GLN A 259 4.82 18.61 -4.99
CA GLN A 259 3.76 19.34 -5.68
C GLN A 259 3.04 18.46 -6.69
N ALA A 260 3.80 17.67 -7.47
CA ALA A 260 3.24 16.75 -8.45
C ALA A 260 2.40 15.65 -7.79
N VAL A 261 2.89 15.05 -6.70
CA VAL A 261 2.15 14.03 -5.95
C VAL A 261 0.87 14.60 -5.34
N ILE A 262 0.95 15.72 -4.62
CA ILE A 262 -0.21 16.36 -3.98
C ILE A 262 -1.26 16.74 -5.02
N ALA A 263 -0.85 17.28 -6.18
CA ALA A 263 -1.76 17.66 -7.26
C ALA A 263 -2.58 16.49 -7.83
N VAL A 264 -2.10 15.26 -7.66
CA VAL A 264 -2.79 14.03 -8.06
C VAL A 264 -3.58 13.42 -6.91
N VAL A 265 -2.95 13.26 -5.75
CA VAL A 265 -3.46 12.47 -4.62
C VAL A 265 -4.53 13.22 -3.82
N ASP A 266 -4.42 14.54 -3.67
CA ASP A 266 -5.35 15.35 -2.89
C ASP A 266 -6.53 15.90 -3.72
N LYS A 267 -6.64 15.53 -5.00
CA LYS A 267 -7.81 15.92 -5.78
C LYS A 267 -9.05 15.24 -5.20
N PRO A 268 -10.11 15.99 -4.84
CA PRO A 268 -11.37 15.37 -4.49
C PRO A 268 -11.85 14.57 -5.71
N ALA A 269 -12.28 13.33 -5.48
CA ALA A 269 -12.96 12.54 -6.51
C ALA A 269 -14.13 13.39 -7.05
N ALA A 270 -14.07 13.70 -8.34
CA ALA A 270 -15.02 14.58 -9.02
C ALA A 270 -16.38 13.91 -9.23
#